data_AF-A0A239LL18-F1
#
_entry.id   AF-A0A239LL18-F1
#
_cell.length_a   1.000
_cell.length_b   1.000
_cell.length_c   1.000
_cell.angle_alpha   90.00
_cell.angle_beta   90.00
_cell.angle_gamma   90.00
#
_symmetry.space_group_name_H-M   'P 1'
#
loop_
_entity.id
_entity.type
_entity.pdbx_description
1 polymer ?
#
loop_
_entity_poly.entity_id
_entity_poly.type
_entity_poly.pdbx_seq_one_letter_code
_entity_poly.pdbx_strand_id
1 'polypeptide(L)'
;MSDTVLNSFTLESLRDLLQTVGYRVEIVSNADMPVLRSSTAGFAFDIRPGNRLANEDGGYVDFTFSAWLNIEGELPLDVVNRWNALRRFGRLQVVPGYLAMTMDVSFIGGVMPNHVRAQVEIWDHLVQALVPYLREELQKLDTAKTVDAPVVESEAQAPLEPRAAAEARVA
;
A
#
# COMPACT_ATOMS: atom_id res chain seq x y z
N MET A 1 10.48 34.95 -1.42
CA MET A 1 9.91 33.94 -0.51
C MET A 1 10.96 33.76 0.57
N SER A 2 10.61 33.95 1.84
CA SER A 2 11.60 33.97 2.92
C SER A 2 12.29 32.62 3.03
N ASP A 3 13.62 32.61 2.97
CA ASP A 3 14.50 31.46 3.23
C ASP A 3 14.50 31.08 4.73
N THR A 4 13.32 31.04 5.34
CA THR A 4 13.15 30.72 6.74
C THR A 4 13.20 29.21 6.89
N VAL A 5 14.17 28.73 7.67
CA VAL A 5 14.29 27.32 8.04
C VAL A 5 13.09 26.93 8.90
N LEU A 6 12.40 25.86 8.51
CA LEU A 6 11.27 25.27 9.23
C LEU A 6 11.79 24.16 10.15
N ASN A 7 11.60 24.33 11.47
CA ASN A 7 11.98 23.34 12.48
C ASN A 7 10.79 22.57 13.04
N SER A 8 9.58 23.11 12.86
CA SER A 8 8.33 22.55 13.34
C SER A 8 7.14 23.10 12.57
N PHE A 9 5.98 22.50 12.78
CA PHE A 9 4.71 22.95 12.19
C PHE A 9 3.53 22.70 13.14
N THR A 10 2.49 23.51 13.03
CA THR A 10 1.12 23.17 13.49
C THR A 10 0.33 22.53 12.35
N LEU A 11 -0.80 21.89 12.65
CA LEU A 11 -1.65 21.30 11.61
C LEU A 11 -2.16 22.32 10.59
N GLU A 12 -2.48 23.53 11.04
CA GLU A 12 -2.92 24.63 10.19
C GLU A 12 -1.78 25.08 9.26
N SER A 13 -0.57 25.26 9.82
CA SER A 13 0.59 25.64 8.99
C SER A 13 0.96 24.56 7.97
N LEU A 14 0.86 23.27 8.34
CA LEU A 14 1.10 22.16 7.42
C LEU A 14 0.03 22.11 6.32
N ARG A 15 -1.24 22.31 6.68
CA ARG A 15 -2.33 22.44 5.70
C ARG A 15 -2.03 23.55 4.69
N ASP A 16 -1.64 24.74 5.17
CA ASP A 16 -1.39 25.89 4.30
C ASP A 16 -0.16 25.67 3.38
N LEU A 17 0.89 25.01 3.89
CA LEU A 17 2.05 24.59 3.09
C LEU A 17 1.64 23.60 1.99
N LEU A 18 0.80 22.60 2.33
CA LEU A 18 0.32 21.60 1.38
C LEU A 18 -0.62 22.20 0.32
N GLN A 19 -1.47 23.16 0.72
CA GLN A 19 -2.32 23.88 -0.22
C GLN A 19 -1.49 24.74 -1.19
N THR A 20 -0.38 25.32 -0.73
CA THR A 20 0.54 26.09 -1.58
C THR A 20 1.23 25.24 -2.65
N VAL A 21 1.40 23.93 -2.41
CA VAL A 21 1.92 22.98 -3.41
C VAL A 21 0.83 22.34 -4.27
N GLY A 22 -0.44 22.72 -4.07
CA GLY A 22 -1.56 22.33 -4.93
C GLY A 22 -2.44 21.20 -4.40
N TYR A 23 -2.18 20.67 -3.21
CA TYR A 23 -3.06 19.68 -2.60
C TYR A 23 -4.34 20.31 -2.07
N ARG A 24 -5.46 19.60 -2.24
CA ARG A 24 -6.70 19.90 -1.52
C ARG A 24 -6.66 19.16 -0.21
N VAL A 25 -6.56 19.90 0.89
CA VAL A 25 -6.34 19.34 2.21
C VAL A 25 -7.41 19.84 3.18
N GLU A 26 -8.00 18.91 3.90
CA GLU A 26 -8.99 19.16 4.95
C GLU A 26 -8.48 18.67 6.29
N ILE A 27 -8.73 19.43 7.36
CA ILE A 27 -8.45 18.98 8.72
C ILE A 27 -9.65 18.15 9.18
N VAL A 28 -9.41 16.88 9.49
CA VAL A 28 -10.41 15.95 10.01
C VAL A 28 -10.08 15.66 11.46
N SER A 29 -10.95 16.10 12.37
CA SER A 29 -10.83 15.78 13.78
C SER A 29 -11.45 14.41 14.04
N ASN A 30 -10.62 13.38 14.23
CA ASN A 30 -11.09 12.08 14.72
C ASN A 30 -10.80 11.98 16.22
N ALA A 31 -11.62 11.23 16.96
CA ALA A 31 -11.79 11.30 18.42
C ALA A 31 -10.51 11.41 19.29
N ASP A 32 -9.37 10.90 18.83
CA ASP A 32 -8.09 10.91 19.58
C ASP A 32 -7.07 11.95 19.08
N MET A 33 -7.02 12.26 17.78
CA MET A 33 -6.07 13.22 17.22
C MET A 33 -6.53 13.78 15.86
N PRO A 34 -6.43 15.10 15.64
CA PRO A 34 -6.71 15.69 14.33
C PRO A 34 -5.67 15.27 13.30
N VAL A 35 -6.15 14.93 12.10
CA VAL A 35 -5.34 14.52 10.94
C VAL A 35 -5.69 15.39 9.75
N LEU A 36 -4.79 15.48 8.77
CA LEU A 36 -5.14 16.08 7.48
C LEU A 36 -5.56 14.97 6.52
N ARG A 37 -6.54 15.24 5.67
CA ARG A 37 -6.99 14.31 4.62
C ARG A 37 -6.86 14.97 3.26
N SER A 38 -6.37 14.20 2.30
CA SER A 38 -6.26 14.61 0.91
C SER A 38 -6.43 13.42 -0.03
N SER A 39 -6.42 13.68 -1.33
CA SER A 39 -6.44 12.64 -2.34
C SER A 39 -5.62 13.04 -3.57
N THR A 40 -4.95 12.06 -4.17
CA THR A 40 -4.14 12.21 -5.39
C THR A 40 -4.33 10.98 -6.26
N ALA A 41 -4.43 11.15 -7.59
CA ALA A 41 -4.58 10.05 -8.55
C ALA A 41 -5.70 9.02 -8.21
N GLY A 42 -6.78 9.45 -7.54
CA GLY A 42 -7.86 8.56 -7.09
C GLY A 42 -7.61 7.82 -5.78
N PHE A 43 -6.48 8.05 -5.11
CA PHE A 43 -6.16 7.51 -3.79
C PHE A 43 -6.41 8.55 -2.71
N ALA A 44 -7.28 8.22 -1.76
CA ALA A 44 -7.41 8.96 -0.52
C ALA A 44 -6.27 8.60 0.43
N PHE A 45 -5.71 9.60 1.09
CA PHE A 45 -4.68 9.40 2.11
C PHE A 45 -4.82 10.40 3.25
N ASP A 46 -4.37 9.99 4.42
CA ASP A 46 -4.28 10.82 5.60
C ASP A 46 -2.82 11.27 5.79
N ILE A 47 -2.64 12.45 6.38
CA ILE A 47 -1.35 12.96 6.83
C ILE A 47 -1.47 13.12 8.34
N ARG A 48 -0.74 12.28 9.06
CA ARG A 48 -0.84 12.15 10.50
C ARG A 48 0.35 12.84 11.14
N PRO A 49 0.13 13.85 11.99
CA PRO A 49 1.23 14.45 12.73
C PRO A 49 1.77 13.41 13.73
N GLY A 50 3.10 13.34 13.87
CA GLY A 50 3.76 12.37 14.73
C GLY A 50 4.22 13.00 16.04
N ASN A 51 5.53 13.21 16.17
CA ASN A 51 6.14 13.67 17.42
C ASN A 51 5.82 15.13 17.73
N ARG A 52 5.25 15.36 18.93
CA ARG A 52 4.98 16.69 19.49
C ARG A 52 6.24 17.27 20.14
N LEU A 53 6.44 18.57 19.99
CA LEU A 53 7.40 19.34 20.75
C LEU A 53 6.85 19.64 22.15
N ALA A 54 7.73 19.66 23.15
CA ALA A 54 7.40 19.96 24.53
C ALA A 54 7.24 21.47 24.81
N ASN A 55 7.25 22.33 23.79
CA ASN A 55 7.13 23.78 23.93
C ASN A 55 5.66 24.25 23.94
N GLU A 56 5.42 25.45 24.46
CA GLU A 56 4.07 26.00 24.71
C GLU A 56 3.21 26.14 23.45
N ASP A 57 3.83 26.24 22.26
CA ASP A 57 3.13 26.43 20.98
C ASP A 57 2.56 25.13 20.37
N GLY A 58 2.84 23.95 20.96
CA GLY A 58 2.16 22.70 20.58
C GLY A 58 2.44 22.19 19.15
N GLY A 59 3.64 22.43 18.62
CA GLY A 59 4.03 22.03 17.27
C GLY A 59 4.50 20.57 17.14
N TYR A 60 4.61 20.08 15.91
CA TYR A 60 5.15 18.76 15.57
C TYR A 60 6.45 18.90 14.76
N VAL A 61 7.29 17.86 14.81
CA VAL A 61 8.56 17.79 14.05
C VAL A 61 8.55 16.78 12.92
N ASP A 62 7.51 15.96 12.82
CA ASP A 62 7.34 14.99 11.74
C ASP A 62 5.87 14.68 11.51
N PHE A 63 5.60 14.15 10.33
CA PHE A 63 4.31 13.61 9.96
C PHE A 63 4.49 12.39 9.04
N THR A 64 3.43 11.59 8.94
CA THR A 64 3.39 10.41 8.09
C THR A 64 2.26 10.51 7.08
N PHE A 65 2.56 10.39 5.79
CA PHE A 65 1.56 10.11 4.77
C PHE A 65 1.09 8.66 4.91
N SER A 66 -0.21 8.42 4.85
CA SER A 66 -0.82 7.10 5.04
C SER A 66 -1.97 6.87 4.05
N ALA A 67 -1.78 5.97 3.09
CA ALA A 67 -2.86 5.49 2.23
C ALA A 67 -3.28 4.08 2.66
N TRP A 68 -4.59 3.84 2.72
CA TRP A 68 -5.17 2.56 3.13
C TRP A 68 -5.97 1.98 1.99
N LEU A 69 -5.66 0.74 1.61
CA LEU A 69 -6.37 -0.02 0.58
C LEU A 69 -7.04 -1.22 1.25
N ASN A 70 -8.28 -1.53 0.87
CA ASN A 70 -8.93 -2.77 1.29
C ASN A 70 -8.29 -3.95 0.55
N ILE A 71 -8.06 -5.05 1.27
CA ILE A 71 -7.62 -6.32 0.67
C ILE A 71 -8.83 -7.25 0.67
N GLU A 72 -9.17 -7.76 -0.52
CA GLU A 72 -10.10 -8.89 -0.66
C GLU A 72 -9.30 -10.19 -0.69
N GLY A 73 -9.44 -11.02 0.33
CA GLY A 73 -8.68 -12.26 0.49
C GLY A 73 -7.34 -12.06 1.18
N GLU A 74 -6.36 -12.89 0.82
CA GLU A 74 -5.02 -12.86 1.41
C GLU A 74 -4.01 -12.27 0.44
N LEU A 75 -3.25 -11.26 0.90
CA LEU A 75 -2.10 -10.72 0.18
C LEU A 75 -0.82 -11.37 0.73
N PRO A 76 -0.09 -12.14 -0.08
CA PRO A 76 1.16 -12.74 0.34
C PRO A 76 2.20 -11.71 0.80
N LEU A 77 2.86 -11.98 1.92
CA LEU A 77 3.85 -11.05 2.52
C LEU A 77 5.10 -10.87 1.66
N ASP A 78 5.42 -11.81 0.79
CA ASP A 78 6.54 -11.73 -0.15
C ASP A 78 6.38 -10.57 -1.14
N VAL A 79 5.16 -10.30 -1.60
CA VAL A 79 4.83 -9.12 -2.43
C VAL A 79 5.17 -7.84 -1.65
N VAL A 80 4.66 -7.71 -0.44
CA VAL A 80 4.93 -6.54 0.41
C VAL A 80 6.43 -6.35 0.68
N ASN A 81 7.15 -7.44 0.95
CA ASN A 81 8.59 -7.41 1.19
C ASN A 81 9.40 -7.01 -0.05
N ARG A 82 8.99 -7.46 -1.25
CA ARG A 82 9.64 -7.04 -2.51
C ARG A 82 9.50 -5.54 -2.74
N TRP A 83 8.32 -4.96 -2.52
CA TRP A 83 8.15 -3.50 -2.59
C TRP A 83 9.11 -2.78 -1.63
N ASN A 84 9.14 -3.22 -0.37
CA ASN A 84 9.96 -2.62 0.66
C ASN A 84 11.47 -2.73 0.37
N ALA A 85 11.90 -3.79 -0.31
CA ALA A 85 13.29 -3.96 -0.76
C ALA A 85 13.64 -3.03 -1.96
N LEU A 86 12.69 -2.78 -2.86
CA LEU A 86 12.90 -1.99 -4.08
C LEU A 86 12.78 -0.47 -3.88
N ARG A 87 12.20 -0.02 -2.76
CA ARG A 87 11.89 1.38 -2.49
C ARG A 87 12.52 1.84 -1.18
N ARG A 88 12.92 3.12 -1.13
CA ARG A 88 13.57 3.70 0.06
C ARG A 88 12.63 4.49 0.96
N PHE A 89 11.59 5.11 0.39
CA PHE A 89 10.73 6.07 1.09
C PHE A 89 9.35 5.51 1.45
N GLY A 90 8.66 4.86 0.50
CA GLY A 90 7.34 4.27 0.74
C GLY A 90 7.43 2.85 1.28
N ARG A 91 6.80 2.61 2.43
CA ARG A 91 6.71 1.28 3.06
C ARG A 91 5.29 0.74 2.91
N LEU A 92 5.20 -0.56 2.65
CA LEU A 92 3.94 -1.30 2.70
C LEU A 92 3.91 -2.19 3.94
N GLN A 93 2.75 -2.26 4.56
CA GLN A 93 2.46 -3.17 5.66
C GLN A 93 1.06 -3.75 5.53
N VAL A 94 0.93 -5.03 5.85
CA VAL A 94 -0.37 -5.70 5.92
C VAL A 94 -0.92 -5.55 7.33
N VAL A 95 -2.13 -5.01 7.42
CA VAL A 95 -2.97 -4.94 8.62
C VAL A 95 -4.20 -5.80 8.33
N PRO A 96 -4.85 -6.44 9.32
CA PRO A 96 -6.02 -7.29 9.04
C PRO A 96 -7.07 -6.57 8.18
N GLY A 97 -7.31 -7.07 6.96
CA GLY A 97 -8.23 -6.51 5.97
C GLY A 97 -7.71 -5.34 5.14
N TYR A 98 -6.51 -4.82 5.41
CA TYR A 98 -5.99 -3.62 4.76
C TYR A 98 -4.51 -3.72 4.38
N LEU A 99 -4.17 -3.10 3.26
CA LEU A 99 -2.79 -2.76 2.90
C LEU A 99 -2.59 -1.28 3.20
N ALA A 100 -1.66 -0.96 4.10
CA ALA A 100 -1.30 0.42 4.36
C ALA A 100 0.03 0.75 3.67
N MET A 101 0.04 1.87 2.95
CA MET A 101 1.26 2.49 2.43
C MET A 101 1.59 3.73 3.26
N THR A 102 2.78 3.77 3.83
CA THR A 102 3.23 4.89 4.65
C THR A 102 4.54 5.50 4.14
N MET A 103 4.69 6.80 4.35
CA MET A 103 5.94 7.52 4.15
C MET A 103 6.10 8.57 5.26
N ASP A 104 7.21 8.49 5.98
CA ASP A 104 7.53 9.41 7.07
C ASP A 104 8.32 10.61 6.57
N VAL A 105 8.00 11.79 7.09
CA VAL A 105 8.64 13.07 6.77
C VAL A 105 9.06 13.75 8.06
N SER A 106 10.34 14.13 8.16
CA SER A 106 10.90 14.78 9.34
C SER A 106 11.44 16.17 9.04
N PHE A 107 11.22 17.09 9.98
CA PHE A 107 11.72 18.46 10.01
C PHE A 107 12.89 18.63 10.98
N ILE A 108 13.33 17.53 11.62
CA ILE A 108 14.43 17.56 12.58
C ILE A 108 15.71 18.06 11.89
N GLY A 109 16.38 19.01 12.54
CA GLY A 109 17.59 19.65 12.01
C GLY A 109 17.32 20.86 11.11
N GLY A 110 16.05 21.20 10.88
CA GLY A 110 15.64 22.36 10.11
C GLY A 110 15.65 22.10 8.61
N VAL A 111 14.50 22.34 7.97
CA VAL A 111 14.32 22.11 6.53
C VAL A 111 13.93 23.38 5.81
N MET A 112 14.30 23.47 4.54
CA MET A 112 13.88 24.59 3.69
C MET A 112 12.39 24.45 3.31
N PRO A 113 11.68 25.55 3.01
CA PRO A 113 10.26 25.49 2.63
C PRO A 113 9.97 24.56 1.44
N ASN A 114 10.90 24.44 0.49
CA ASN A 114 10.79 23.53 -0.66
C ASN A 114 10.85 22.04 -0.28
N HIS A 115 11.21 21.70 0.96
CA HIS A 115 11.25 20.33 1.44
C HIS A 115 9.87 19.66 1.33
N VAL A 116 8.81 20.32 1.80
CA VAL A 116 7.45 19.74 1.78
C VAL A 116 7.00 19.45 0.34
N ARG A 117 7.32 20.35 -0.60
CA ARG A 117 7.06 20.14 -2.03
C ARG A 117 7.76 18.88 -2.54
N ALA A 118 9.06 18.72 -2.25
CA ALA A 118 9.81 17.54 -2.67
C ALA A 118 9.24 16.25 -2.07
N GLN A 119 8.79 16.27 -0.81
CA GLN A 119 8.14 15.11 -0.19
C GLN A 119 6.80 14.77 -0.86
N VAL A 120 6.00 15.78 -1.20
CA VAL A 120 4.76 15.59 -1.95
C VAL A 120 5.02 14.97 -3.32
N GLU A 121 6.03 15.43 -4.05
CA GLU A 121 6.41 14.86 -5.33
C GLU A 121 6.86 13.39 -5.21
N ILE A 122 7.61 13.03 -4.15
CA ILE A 122 8.00 11.64 -3.88
C ILE A 122 6.76 10.80 -3.57
N TRP A 123 5.84 11.32 -2.74
CA TRP A 123 4.59 10.64 -2.41
C TRP A 123 3.75 10.36 -3.66
N ASP A 124 3.56 11.35 -4.53
CA ASP A 124 2.80 11.19 -5.77
C ASP A 124 3.40 10.10 -6.66
N HIS A 125 4.72 10.07 -6.83
CA HIS A 125 5.39 9.01 -7.60
C HIS A 125 5.22 7.63 -6.95
N LEU A 126 5.24 7.53 -5.62
CA LEU A 126 5.00 6.28 -4.90
C LEU A 126 3.56 5.77 -5.10
N VAL A 127 2.57 6.65 -4.97
CA VAL A 127 1.15 6.33 -5.20
C VAL A 127 0.93 5.87 -6.64
N GLN A 128 1.48 6.58 -7.62
CA GLN A 128 1.38 6.22 -9.03
C GLN A 128 2.08 4.88 -9.35
N ALA A 129 3.19 4.58 -8.68
CA ALA A 129 3.92 3.33 -8.87
C ALA A 129 3.28 2.13 -8.16
N LEU A 130 2.45 2.35 -7.13
CA LEU A 130 1.86 1.27 -6.33
C LEU A 130 0.89 0.40 -7.15
N VAL A 131 -0.01 1.02 -7.91
CA VAL A 131 -1.02 0.29 -8.70
C VAL A 131 -0.42 -0.63 -9.76
N PRO A 132 0.49 -0.18 -10.65
CA PRO A 132 1.08 -1.06 -11.65
C PRO A 132 1.88 -2.19 -10.99
N TYR A 133 2.58 -1.88 -9.89
CA TYR A 133 3.30 -2.90 -9.12
C TYR A 133 2.37 -3.99 -8.58
N LEU A 134 1.30 -3.61 -7.86
CA LEU A 134 0.36 -4.58 -7.31
C LEU A 134 -0.31 -5.40 -8.41
N ARG A 135 -0.67 -4.77 -9.54
CA ARG A 135 -1.26 -5.47 -10.67
C ARG A 135 -0.32 -6.54 -11.23
N GLU A 136 0.95 -6.20 -11.44
CA GLU A 136 1.95 -7.11 -11.97
C GLU A 136 2.19 -8.29 -10.99
N GLU A 137 2.32 -8.01 -9.70
CA GLU A 137 2.58 -9.04 -8.69
C GLU A 137 1.38 -9.98 -8.48
N LEU A 138 0.16 -9.45 -8.49
CA LEU A 138 -1.06 -10.26 -8.39
C LEU A 138 -1.22 -11.18 -9.62
N GLN A 139 -0.93 -10.69 -10.83
CA GLN A 139 -0.94 -11.52 -12.05
C GLN A 139 0.07 -12.67 -12.00
N LYS A 140 1.27 -12.43 -11.43
CA LYS A 140 2.28 -13.47 -11.23
C LYS A 140 1.78 -14.56 -10.25
N LEU A 141 1.08 -14.16 -9.19
CA LEU A 141 0.52 -15.10 -8.22
C LEU A 141 -0.57 -16.00 -8.83
N ASP A 142 -1.44 -15.43 -9.67
CA ASP A 142 -2.47 -16.21 -10.37
C ASP A 142 -1.87 -17.19 -11.38
N THR A 143 -0.80 -16.78 -12.07
CA THR A 143 -0.06 -17.64 -13.01
C THR A 143 0.67 -18.77 -12.27
N ALA A 144 1.28 -18.48 -11.12
CA ALA A 144 1.94 -19.51 -10.31
C ALA A 144 0.95 -20.56 -9.79
N LYS A 145 -0.26 -20.16 -9.36
CA LYS A 145 -1.33 -21.09 -8.93
C LYS A 145 -1.83 -21.99 -10.06
N THR A 146 -1.81 -21.54 -11.31
CA THR A 146 -2.29 -22.33 -12.46
C THR A 146 -1.27 -23.34 -12.96
N VAL A 147 0.03 -23.09 -12.78
CA VAL A 147 1.09 -24.04 -13.14
C VAL A 147 1.23 -25.19 -12.12
N ASP A 148 0.90 -24.94 -10.86
CA ASP A 148 0.98 -25.94 -9.78
C ASP A 148 -0.31 -26.79 -9.61
N ALA A 149 -1.32 -26.56 -10.47
CA ALA A 149 -2.49 -27.43 -10.52
C ALA A 149 -2.07 -28.79 -11.10
N PRO A 150 -2.35 -29.92 -10.42
CA PRO A 150 -1.99 -31.23 -10.94
C PRO A 150 -2.71 -31.43 -12.27
N VAL A 151 -1.92 -31.63 -13.34
CA VAL A 151 -2.42 -32.18 -14.59
C VAL A 151 -2.96 -33.57 -14.23
N VAL A 152 -4.27 -33.65 -14.03
CA VAL A 152 -4.95 -34.93 -13.95
C VAL A 152 -4.89 -35.49 -15.37
N GLU A 153 -3.84 -36.25 -15.67
CA GLU A 153 -3.80 -37.13 -16.83
C GLU A 153 -4.97 -38.09 -16.67
N SER A 154 -6.10 -37.75 -17.30
CA SER A 154 -7.21 -38.65 -17.49
C SER A 154 -6.71 -39.75 -18.43
N GLU A 155 -6.18 -40.82 -17.87
CA GLU A 155 -6.01 -42.10 -18.56
C GLU A 155 -7.40 -42.53 -19.06
N ALA A 156 -7.63 -42.25 -20.34
CA ALA A 156 -8.78 -42.70 -21.09
C ALA A 156 -8.81 -44.23 -21.12
N GLN A 157 -9.69 -44.79 -20.29
CA GLN A 157 -10.60 -45.89 -20.58
C GLN A 157 -10.19 -46.84 -21.74
N ALA A 158 -9.59 -47.98 -21.39
CA ALA A 158 -9.61 -49.17 -22.25
C ALA A 158 -10.95 -49.90 -22.09
N PRO A 159 -11.71 -50.22 -23.15
CA PRO A 159 -12.92 -51.02 -23.04
C PRO A 159 -12.54 -52.48 -22.78
N LEU A 160 -13.01 -53.05 -21.67
CA LEU A 160 -12.96 -54.50 -21.42
C LEU A 160 -14.07 -55.18 -22.22
N GLU A 161 -13.71 -56.00 -23.21
CA GLU A 161 -14.63 -56.88 -23.92
C GLU A 161 -15.27 -57.92 -22.99
N PRO A 162 -16.55 -58.30 -23.21
CA PRO A 162 -17.21 -59.33 -22.41
C PRO A 162 -16.84 -60.74 -22.90
N ARG A 163 -16.08 -61.49 -22.09
CA ARG A 163 -15.82 -62.92 -22.35
C ARG A 163 -17.01 -63.76 -21.87
N ALA A 164 -17.78 -64.20 -22.87
CA ALA A 164 -18.76 -65.29 -22.94
C ALA A 164 -18.99 -66.17 -21.70
N ALA A 165 -20.25 -66.23 -21.28
CA ALA A 165 -20.82 -67.34 -20.53
C ALA A 165 -21.45 -68.38 -21.48
N ALA A 166 -21.47 -69.62 -21.01
CA ALA A 166 -22.28 -70.78 -21.44
C ALA A 166 -21.70 -71.69 -22.54
N GLU A 167 -21.28 -72.89 -22.11
CA GLU A 167 -21.59 -74.24 -22.66
C GLU A 167 -20.67 -75.25 -21.94
N ALA A 168 -21.02 -76.47 -21.55
CA ALA A 168 -22.24 -77.19 -21.21
C ALA A 168 -21.76 -78.47 -20.50
N ARG A 169 -22.41 -78.90 -19.42
CA ARG A 169 -22.26 -80.24 -18.84
C ARG A 169 -22.96 -81.24 -19.77
N VAL A 170 -22.27 -82.27 -20.28
CA VAL A 170 -22.74 -83.68 -20.38
C VAL A 170 -21.52 -84.58 -20.61
N ALA A 171 -21.24 -85.45 -19.65
CA ALA A 171 -20.82 -86.85 -19.81
C ALA A 171 -20.73 -87.50 -18.42
#